data_AF-A0A812Y980-F1
#
_entry.id   AF-A0A812Y980-F1
#
_cell.length_a   1.000
_cell.length_b   1.000
_cell.length_c   1.000
_cell.angle_alpha   90.00
_cell.angle_beta   90.00
_cell.angle_gamma   90.00
#
_symmetry.space_group_name_H-M   'P 1'
#
loop_
_entity.id
_entity.type
_entity.pdbx_description
1 polymer ?
#
loop_
_entity_poly.entity_id
_entity_poly.type
_entity_poly.pdbx_seq_one_letter_code
_entity_poly.pdbx_strand_id
1 'polypeptide(L)'
;MARSRSQTAAILFVDIAAAYYGVVREAILGCGGSSCPLEQLVASLGLTHDDLQRLQVYIEQEPVLAQQDAPALFCEVAEELHRNTWFILSGDAQVVETHRGTRPGGSLADIIFSILFSRVLGRRCQSTLQPFVPKVCWNGVRTPWPDATPDGCTARSVEASDVVYADDLASFLVCARAEEVSHMVANVAADTIDTLLPHGLNANIGPTKTAALEGKQRLFACKRVPLLRRASIFRAHTERLRFLGQLVRHGPDVAWGLLSHYEGFKAGLRDAADWLLAATGAADGLPDIQRGWDVWMRLLSDSPGRWKAMLKRAEAWYSLRDSQTALLDGFVREALAAAGALVVDSSVGHVQAPAVPGIGSTEDVDDELFQAVKQHIAPLPVLRFTLEQWISGLPVGSLRSAAEDVLLILRPEHVCDRVAGPSAGNEDVPLSYLPIVDVPRAVPRAPSLPILHNCRVPQAWRAIHSLQSAPLRLISFGSLVQQAGGACSGICLEFPAPPETLLPVFRPPSCSVRSLRGLCDWISAVLDALRFLVAQARSGCPVFVRFPVDRDDLQPLSGWLMDMQGPESEETAFPVSFTSEFNRFCLH
;
A
#
# COMPACT_ATOMS: atom_id res chain seq x y z
N MET A 1 9.21 -27.38 -0.99
CA MET A 1 10.41 -28.20 -0.73
C MET A 1 10.13 -29.40 0.18
N ALA A 2 9.79 -29.21 1.46
CA ALA A 2 9.60 -30.36 2.38
C ALA A 2 8.58 -31.38 1.85
N ARG A 3 7.43 -30.89 1.33
CA ARG A 3 6.41 -31.71 0.68
C ARG A 3 6.94 -32.55 -0.49
N SER A 4 7.82 -32.00 -1.34
CA SER A 4 8.39 -32.75 -2.48
C SER A 4 9.45 -33.76 -2.08
N ARG A 5 9.99 -33.65 -0.85
CA ARG A 5 10.94 -34.60 -0.24
C ARG A 5 10.27 -35.55 0.75
N SER A 6 8.94 -35.53 0.86
CA SER A 6 8.17 -36.28 1.88
C SER A 6 8.64 -36.02 3.31
N GLN A 7 9.13 -34.81 3.59
CA GLN A 7 9.56 -34.37 4.92
C GLN A 7 8.46 -33.55 5.58
N THR A 8 8.46 -33.56 6.91
CA THR A 8 7.62 -32.65 7.69
C THR A 8 8.43 -31.40 8.05
N ALA A 9 7.79 -30.24 7.94
CA ALA A 9 8.40 -28.95 8.28
C ALA A 9 7.65 -28.31 9.45
N ALA A 10 8.41 -27.62 10.29
CA ALA A 10 7.91 -26.79 11.37
C ALA A 10 8.65 -25.44 11.38
N ILE A 11 7.97 -24.41 11.90
CA ILE A 11 8.60 -23.12 12.19
C ILE A 11 8.36 -22.83 13.66
N LEU A 12 9.43 -22.61 14.42
CA LEU A 12 9.39 -22.20 15.81
C LEU A 12 9.53 -20.67 15.88
N PHE A 13 8.48 -19.99 16.31
CA PHE A 13 8.50 -18.56 16.60
C PHE A 13 8.77 -18.36 18.09
N VAL A 14 9.75 -17.54 18.43
CA VAL A 14 10.10 -17.15 19.79
C VAL A 14 9.97 -15.64 19.92
N ASP A 15 9.08 -15.20 20.80
CA ASP A 15 8.89 -13.79 21.19
C ASP A 15 9.65 -13.55 22.49
N ILE A 16 10.43 -12.48 22.58
CA ILE A 16 11.22 -12.15 23.79
C ILE A 16 10.52 -11.03 24.56
N ALA A 17 10.18 -11.29 25.81
CA ALA A 17 9.50 -10.32 26.65
C ALA A 17 10.43 -9.16 27.04
N ALA A 18 10.04 -7.94 26.67
CA ALA A 18 10.75 -6.72 27.04
C ALA A 18 12.25 -6.78 26.69
N ALA A 19 12.59 -7.33 25.52
CA ALA A 19 13.95 -7.72 25.13
C ALA A 19 15.00 -6.62 25.38
N TYR A 20 14.73 -5.40 24.92
CA TYR A 20 15.61 -4.25 25.12
C TYR A 20 15.84 -3.91 26.60
N TYR A 21 14.82 -4.05 27.45
CA TYR A 21 14.92 -3.73 28.89
C TYR A 21 15.55 -4.87 29.72
N GLY A 22 15.54 -6.10 29.21
CA GLY A 22 16.13 -7.27 29.84
C GLY A 22 17.65 -7.39 29.68
N VAL A 23 18.25 -6.62 28.77
CA VAL A 23 19.68 -6.69 28.46
C VAL A 23 20.55 -6.43 29.69
N VAL A 24 21.44 -7.37 29.99
CA VAL A 24 22.53 -7.18 30.94
C VAL A 24 23.70 -6.49 30.23
N ARG A 25 23.99 -5.23 30.57
CA ARG A 25 24.96 -4.38 29.86
C ARG A 25 26.38 -4.91 29.99
N GLU A 26 26.69 -5.45 31.15
CA GLU A 26 27.98 -6.05 31.51
C GLU A 26 28.28 -7.28 30.65
N ALA A 27 27.26 -8.02 30.20
CA ALA A 27 27.47 -9.15 29.29
C ALA A 27 27.98 -8.70 27.92
N ILE A 28 27.71 -7.44 27.55
CA ILE A 28 28.14 -6.84 26.27
C ILE A 28 29.51 -6.18 26.43
N LEU A 29 29.63 -5.32 27.44
CA LEU A 29 30.75 -4.39 27.63
C LEU A 29 31.86 -4.97 28.51
N GLY A 30 31.58 -6.02 29.28
CA GLY A 30 32.45 -6.52 30.35
C GLY A 30 32.20 -5.82 31.69
N CYS A 31 33.04 -6.09 32.69
CA CYS A 31 32.93 -5.57 34.05
C CYS A 31 33.08 -4.03 34.20
N GLY A 32 33.14 -3.27 33.10
CA GLY A 32 33.47 -1.85 33.09
C GLY A 32 32.42 -0.96 33.78
N GLY A 33 32.62 -0.67 35.07
CA GLY A 33 32.01 0.46 35.76
C GLY A 33 30.54 0.32 36.16
N SER A 34 30.03 -0.89 36.39
CA SER A 34 28.68 -1.09 36.92
C SER A 34 28.58 -0.56 38.36
N SER A 35 27.61 0.32 38.62
CA SER A 35 27.30 0.85 39.95
C SER A 35 26.46 -0.12 40.79
N CYS A 36 25.86 -1.15 40.17
CA CYS A 36 24.94 -2.09 40.80
C CYS A 36 25.59 -3.48 40.92
N PRO A 37 25.54 -4.15 42.09
CA PRO A 37 26.01 -5.53 42.21
C PRO A 37 25.26 -6.48 41.26
N LEU A 38 25.99 -7.36 40.57
CA LEU A 38 25.42 -8.30 39.61
C LEU A 38 24.30 -9.17 40.22
N GLU A 39 24.44 -9.56 41.50
CA GLU A 39 23.43 -10.31 42.25
C GLU A 39 22.08 -9.58 42.33
N GLN A 40 22.10 -8.26 42.53
CA GLN A 40 20.87 -7.44 42.57
C GLN A 40 20.25 -7.32 41.19
N LEU A 41 21.07 -7.21 40.14
CA LEU A 41 20.64 -7.17 38.76
C LEU A 41 20.00 -8.49 38.32
N VAL A 42 20.62 -9.63 38.65
CA VAL A 42 20.10 -10.99 38.41
C VAL A 42 18.78 -11.21 39.16
N ALA A 43 18.71 -10.82 40.43
CA ALA A 43 17.48 -10.93 41.22
C ALA A 43 16.33 -10.12 40.59
N SER A 44 16.62 -8.93 40.03
CA SER A 44 15.62 -8.11 39.33
C SER A 44 15.09 -8.73 38.04
N LEU A 45 15.82 -9.69 37.45
CA LEU A 45 15.44 -10.44 36.25
C LEU A 45 14.76 -11.77 36.58
N GLY A 46 14.70 -12.15 37.87
CA GLY A 46 14.14 -13.43 38.31
C GLY A 46 15.02 -14.64 37.96
N LEU A 47 16.32 -14.43 37.74
CA LEU A 47 17.27 -15.46 37.35
C LEU A 47 17.72 -16.31 38.54
N THR A 48 18.07 -17.58 38.29
CA THR A 48 18.54 -18.51 39.33
C THR A 48 20.02 -18.28 39.66
N HIS A 49 20.51 -18.93 40.72
CA HIS A 49 21.92 -18.89 41.08
C HIS A 49 22.82 -19.53 39.99
N ASP A 50 22.34 -20.60 39.35
CA ASP A 50 23.07 -21.26 38.25
C ASP A 50 23.18 -20.32 37.03
N ASP A 51 22.14 -19.54 36.74
CA ASP A 51 22.16 -18.55 35.67
C ASP A 51 23.13 -17.41 35.98
N LEU A 52 23.20 -16.96 37.24
CA LEU A 52 24.17 -15.97 37.70
C LEU A 52 25.60 -16.44 37.47
N GLN A 53 25.90 -17.71 37.77
CA GLN A 53 27.24 -18.26 37.56
C GLN A 53 27.62 -18.27 36.08
N ARG A 54 26.69 -18.65 35.18
CA ARG A 54 26.92 -18.59 33.73
C ARG A 54 27.11 -17.17 33.24
N LEU A 55 26.29 -16.24 33.72
CA LEU A 55 26.38 -14.82 33.38
C LEU A 55 27.71 -14.22 33.84
N GLN A 56 28.22 -14.56 35.01
CA GLN A 56 29.56 -14.15 35.48
C GLN A 56 30.66 -14.59 34.51
N VAL A 57 30.64 -15.85 34.06
CA VAL A 57 31.57 -16.34 33.04
C VAL A 57 31.47 -15.50 31.76
N TYR A 58 30.25 -15.17 31.33
CA TYR A 58 30.06 -14.35 30.13
C TYR A 58 30.59 -12.93 30.29
N ILE A 59 30.43 -12.31 31.44
CA ILE A 59 30.90 -10.95 31.70
C ILE A 59 32.43 -10.92 31.80
N GLU A 60 33.03 -11.88 32.49
CA GLU A 60 34.47 -11.87 32.82
C GLU A 60 35.34 -12.43 31.69
N GLN A 61 34.88 -13.49 31.02
CA GLN A 61 35.70 -14.25 30.06
C GLN A 61 35.25 -14.01 28.62
N GLU A 62 33.98 -13.69 28.41
CA GLU A 62 33.36 -13.66 27.08
C GLU A 62 32.49 -12.43 26.78
N PRO A 63 32.91 -11.18 27.12
CA PRO A 63 32.09 -10.02 26.83
C PRO A 63 31.92 -9.84 25.33
N VAL A 64 30.68 -9.62 24.88
CA VAL A 64 30.31 -9.74 23.47
C VAL A 64 31.16 -8.84 22.56
N LEU A 65 31.40 -7.58 22.95
CA LEU A 65 32.19 -6.66 22.11
C LEU A 65 33.67 -7.06 22.00
N ALA A 66 34.26 -7.56 23.09
CA ALA A 66 35.65 -8.02 23.08
C ALA A 66 35.83 -9.25 22.18
N GLN A 67 34.83 -10.14 22.13
CA GLN A 67 34.86 -11.32 21.27
C GLN A 67 34.69 -11.02 19.78
N GLN A 68 34.29 -9.80 19.41
CA GLN A 68 34.10 -9.39 18.01
C GLN A 68 35.19 -8.46 17.49
N ASP A 69 36.34 -8.36 18.20
CA ASP A 69 37.43 -7.45 17.86
C ASP A 69 36.93 -6.01 17.62
N ALA A 70 35.93 -5.59 18.41
CA ALA A 70 35.31 -4.28 18.24
C ALA A 70 36.36 -3.17 18.46
N PRO A 71 36.40 -2.12 17.60
CA PRO A 71 37.34 -1.03 17.77
C PRO A 71 37.24 -0.37 19.14
N ALA A 72 38.37 -0.03 19.76
CA ALA A 72 38.41 0.53 21.11
C ALA A 72 37.47 1.74 21.29
N LEU A 73 37.44 2.65 20.32
CA LEU A 73 36.53 3.81 20.33
C LEU A 73 35.05 3.41 20.38
N PHE A 74 34.66 2.33 19.70
CA PHE A 74 33.28 1.84 19.74
C PHE A 74 32.93 1.29 21.12
N CYS A 75 33.85 0.55 21.74
CA CYS A 75 33.68 0.05 23.12
C CYS A 75 33.55 1.22 24.10
N GLU A 76 34.42 2.23 24.03
CA GLU A 76 34.37 3.42 24.90
C GLU A 76 33.05 4.19 24.74
N VAL A 77 32.60 4.41 23.50
CA VAL A 77 31.32 5.09 23.22
C VAL A 77 30.14 4.26 23.72
N ALA A 78 30.17 2.94 23.52
CA ALA A 78 29.13 2.04 23.99
C ALA A 78 29.07 2.02 25.53
N GLU A 79 30.21 1.99 26.21
CA GLU A 79 30.29 2.09 27.66
C GLU A 79 29.71 3.40 28.17
N GLU A 80 30.14 4.54 27.63
CA GLU A 80 29.72 5.85 28.11
C GLU A 80 28.21 6.07 27.90
N LEU A 81 27.65 5.58 26.78
CA LEU A 81 26.22 5.68 26.51
C LEU A 81 25.35 4.76 27.38
N HIS A 82 25.93 3.72 27.98
CA HIS A 82 25.24 2.81 28.89
C HIS A 82 25.56 3.07 30.37
N ARG A 83 26.43 4.05 30.65
CA ARG A 83 26.78 4.51 32.00
C ARG A 83 25.79 5.58 32.46
N ASN A 84 25.40 5.53 33.75
CA ASN A 84 24.54 6.52 34.42
C ASN A 84 23.28 6.89 33.62
N THR A 85 22.62 5.92 33.01
CA THR A 85 21.38 6.15 32.24
C THR A 85 20.20 6.34 33.19
N TRP A 86 19.39 7.38 32.99
CA TRP A 86 18.26 7.71 33.84
C TRP A 86 17.04 8.20 33.04
N PHE A 87 15.87 8.19 33.67
CA PHE A 87 14.65 8.84 33.15
C PHE A 87 13.84 9.49 34.27
N ILE A 88 12.88 10.33 33.90
CA ILE A 88 11.88 10.92 34.78
C ILE A 88 10.51 10.78 34.13
N LEU A 89 9.49 10.42 34.92
CA LEU A 89 8.12 10.36 34.43
C LEU A 89 7.50 11.75 34.45
N SER A 90 6.61 12.04 33.49
CA SER A 90 5.93 13.33 33.42
C SER A 90 5.07 13.55 34.66
N GLY A 91 5.40 14.59 35.44
CA GLY A 91 4.71 14.93 36.69
C GLY A 91 5.42 14.41 37.95
N ASP A 92 6.45 13.57 37.80
CA ASP A 92 7.30 13.15 38.91
C ASP A 92 8.48 14.11 39.10
N ALA A 93 8.96 14.19 40.33
CA ALA A 93 10.17 14.96 40.70
C ALA A 93 11.39 14.06 40.95
N GLN A 94 11.21 12.72 40.93
CA GLN A 94 12.29 11.77 41.16
C GLN A 94 12.90 11.30 39.84
N VAL A 95 14.24 11.39 39.77
CA VAL A 95 15.02 10.78 38.70
C VAL A 95 15.21 9.31 39.01
N VAL A 96 14.88 8.44 38.06
CA VAL A 96 15.06 6.99 38.16
C VAL A 96 16.29 6.60 37.36
N GLU A 97 17.33 6.13 38.05
CA GLU A 97 18.49 5.52 37.42
C GLU A 97 18.15 4.11 36.91
N THR A 98 18.77 3.71 35.80
CA THR A 98 18.61 2.38 35.20
C THR A 98 19.96 1.70 35.11
N HIS A 99 20.05 0.49 35.65
CA HIS A 99 21.28 -0.31 35.67
C HIS A 99 21.29 -1.44 34.63
N ARG A 100 20.17 -1.64 33.92
CA ARG A 100 20.03 -2.66 32.87
C ARG A 100 19.26 -2.13 31.67
N GLY A 101 19.26 -2.91 30.62
CA GLY A 101 18.54 -2.62 29.39
C GLY A 101 19.26 -1.62 28.50
N THR A 102 18.81 -1.54 27.27
CA THR A 102 19.17 -0.52 26.28
C THR A 102 17.92 0.26 25.94
N ARG A 103 18.06 1.54 25.60
CA ARG A 103 16.90 2.41 25.31
C ARG A 103 16.25 2.00 23.97
N PRO A 104 14.99 1.54 23.93
CA PRO A 104 14.34 1.23 22.66
C PRO A 104 14.24 2.46 21.76
N GLY A 105 14.45 2.27 20.45
CA GLY A 105 14.41 3.34 19.46
C GLY A 105 15.67 4.22 19.42
N GLY A 106 16.69 3.91 20.21
CA GLY A 106 18.03 4.48 20.06
C GLY A 106 18.83 3.69 19.02
N SER A 107 19.38 4.36 18.00
CA SER A 107 20.08 3.66 16.91
C SER A 107 21.28 2.82 17.38
N LEU A 108 22.02 3.27 18.40
CA LEU A 108 23.12 2.49 18.97
C LEU A 108 22.61 1.31 19.82
N ALA A 109 21.49 1.49 20.53
CA ALA A 109 20.87 0.43 21.31
C ALA A 109 20.44 -0.73 20.42
N ASP A 110 19.85 -0.44 19.25
CA ASP A 110 19.45 -1.45 18.25
C ASP A 110 20.67 -2.23 17.72
N ILE A 111 21.79 -1.55 17.45
CA ILE A 111 23.05 -2.17 17.02
C ILE A 111 23.60 -3.09 18.11
N ILE A 112 23.69 -2.60 19.34
CA ILE A 112 24.23 -3.34 20.48
C ILE A 112 23.35 -4.56 20.80
N PHE A 113 22.03 -4.40 20.80
CA PHE A 113 21.10 -5.50 20.98
C PHE A 113 21.27 -6.55 19.88
N SER A 114 21.39 -6.13 18.60
CA SER A 114 21.60 -7.05 17.48
C SER A 114 22.91 -7.84 17.60
N ILE A 115 23.99 -7.19 18.04
CA ILE A 115 25.29 -7.82 18.30
C ILE A 115 25.19 -8.84 19.44
N LEU A 116 24.57 -8.45 20.56
CA LEU A 116 24.30 -9.35 21.68
C LEU A 116 23.49 -10.56 21.21
N PHE A 117 22.34 -10.31 20.58
CA PHE A 117 21.39 -11.35 20.23
C PHE A 117 21.98 -12.34 19.22
N SER A 118 22.73 -11.85 18.23
CA SER A 118 23.49 -12.72 17.32
C SER A 118 24.48 -13.62 18.06
N ARG A 119 25.13 -13.13 19.11
CA ARG A 119 26.08 -13.94 19.89
C ARG A 119 25.37 -14.96 20.76
N VAL A 120 24.27 -14.58 21.40
CA VAL A 120 23.42 -15.48 22.20
C VAL A 120 22.90 -16.63 21.34
N LEU A 121 22.36 -16.35 20.15
CA LEU A 121 21.87 -17.41 19.26
C LEU A 121 22.97 -18.36 18.76
N GLY A 122 24.21 -17.87 18.66
CA GLY A 122 25.38 -18.67 18.34
C GLY A 122 25.82 -19.63 19.45
N ARG A 123 25.26 -19.51 20.66
CA ARG A 123 25.54 -20.40 21.81
C ARG A 123 24.59 -21.59 21.90
N ARG A 124 23.55 -21.66 21.07
CA ARG A 124 22.64 -22.81 20.98
C ARG A 124 23.41 -24.09 20.66
N CYS A 125 22.95 -25.22 21.19
CA CYS A 125 23.63 -26.49 21.03
C CYS A 125 23.55 -26.97 19.56
N GLN A 126 24.68 -26.94 18.85
CA GLN A 126 24.72 -27.32 17.44
C GLN A 126 24.27 -28.76 17.21
N SER A 127 24.58 -29.70 18.12
CA SER A 127 24.11 -31.09 17.98
C SER A 127 22.59 -31.24 18.12
N THR A 128 21.92 -30.32 18.83
CA THR A 128 20.46 -30.30 18.97
C THR A 128 19.81 -29.69 17.73
N LEU A 129 20.38 -28.62 17.18
CA LEU A 129 19.77 -27.85 16.09
C LEU A 129 20.11 -28.38 14.70
N GLN A 130 21.40 -28.66 14.43
CA GLN A 130 21.92 -28.96 13.09
C GLN A 130 21.20 -30.12 12.36
N PRO A 131 20.80 -31.23 13.03
CA PRO A 131 20.11 -32.33 12.34
C PRO A 131 18.79 -31.92 11.68
N PHE A 132 18.16 -30.86 12.18
CA PHE A 132 16.83 -30.42 11.78
C PHE A 132 16.85 -29.16 10.90
N VAL A 133 18.01 -28.55 10.67
CA VAL A 133 18.11 -27.35 9.83
C VAL A 133 17.85 -27.69 8.36
N PRO A 134 16.89 -27.03 7.69
CA PRO A 134 16.59 -27.31 6.29
C PRO A 134 17.73 -26.90 5.37
N LYS A 135 18.06 -27.82 4.45
CA LYS A 135 19.04 -27.63 3.39
C LYS A 135 18.38 -27.27 2.07
N VAL A 136 18.65 -26.08 1.59
CA VAL A 136 18.08 -25.50 0.36
C VAL A 136 19.09 -25.61 -0.77
N CYS A 137 18.66 -26.13 -1.91
CA CYS A 137 19.49 -26.17 -3.12
C CYS A 137 19.54 -24.77 -3.75
N TRP A 138 20.75 -24.25 -3.96
CA TRP A 138 20.99 -22.96 -4.60
C TRP A 138 22.11 -23.08 -5.64
N ASN A 139 21.93 -22.49 -6.82
CA ASN A 139 22.88 -22.57 -7.93
C ASN A 139 24.03 -21.56 -7.83
N GLY A 140 24.09 -20.77 -6.75
CA GLY A 140 25.12 -19.74 -6.54
C GLY A 140 24.84 -18.42 -7.25
N VAL A 141 23.71 -18.30 -7.97
CA VAL A 141 23.34 -17.09 -8.70
C VAL A 141 22.33 -16.29 -7.90
N ARG A 142 22.62 -15.00 -7.66
CA ARG A 142 21.73 -14.06 -6.97
C ARG A 142 20.66 -13.52 -7.92
N THR A 143 19.72 -14.38 -8.31
CA THR A 143 18.61 -14.01 -9.20
C THR A 143 17.27 -14.50 -8.64
N PRO A 144 16.19 -13.70 -8.72
CA PRO A 144 14.85 -14.17 -8.41
C PRO A 144 14.34 -15.17 -9.45
N TRP A 145 14.88 -15.11 -10.68
CA TRP A 145 14.47 -15.94 -11.82
C TRP A 145 15.67 -16.79 -12.26
N PRO A 146 15.99 -17.86 -11.52
CA PRO A 146 17.02 -18.78 -11.99
C PRO A 146 16.56 -19.43 -13.30
N ASP A 147 17.47 -19.51 -14.27
CA ASP A 147 17.26 -20.39 -15.41
C ASP A 147 17.12 -21.84 -14.92
N ALA A 148 16.41 -22.67 -15.70
CA ALA A 148 16.46 -24.11 -15.51
C ALA A 148 17.94 -24.51 -15.46
N THR A 149 18.35 -25.14 -14.35
CA THR A 149 19.76 -25.47 -14.10
C THR A 149 20.34 -26.15 -15.34
N PRO A 150 21.34 -25.56 -16.02
CA PRO A 150 22.03 -26.24 -17.10
C PRO A 150 22.56 -27.55 -16.54
N ASP A 151 22.32 -28.66 -17.24
CA ASP A 151 22.85 -29.98 -16.91
C ASP A 151 24.37 -29.85 -16.66
N GLY A 152 24.79 -29.78 -15.39
CA GLY A 152 26.19 -29.56 -15.01
C GLY A 152 26.45 -28.47 -13.94
N CYS A 153 25.48 -27.64 -13.57
CA CYS A 153 25.67 -26.67 -12.48
C CYS A 153 25.66 -27.40 -11.12
N THR A 154 26.78 -27.38 -10.37
CA THR A 154 26.87 -27.99 -9.03
C THR A 154 25.96 -27.22 -8.06
N ALA A 155 24.73 -27.71 -7.85
CA ALA A 155 23.82 -27.15 -6.87
C ALA A 155 24.47 -27.18 -5.48
N ARG A 156 24.75 -26.00 -4.91
CA ARG A 156 25.24 -25.88 -3.54
C ARG A 156 24.07 -26.07 -2.57
N SER A 157 24.34 -26.68 -1.43
CA SER A 157 23.39 -26.78 -0.33
C SER A 157 23.65 -25.63 0.64
N VAL A 158 22.64 -24.80 0.89
CA VAL A 158 22.70 -23.71 1.86
C VAL A 158 21.76 -24.02 3.02
N GLU A 159 22.23 -23.80 4.25
CA GLU A 159 21.47 -24.05 5.47
C GLU A 159 20.59 -22.85 5.81
N ALA A 160 19.29 -23.08 5.97
CA ALA A 160 18.32 -22.05 6.34
C ALA A 160 17.89 -22.26 7.80
N SER A 161 18.69 -21.80 8.76
CA SER A 161 18.42 -22.01 10.19
C SER A 161 17.38 -21.04 10.75
N ASP A 162 17.69 -19.74 10.77
CA ASP A 162 16.92 -18.75 11.51
C ASP A 162 16.71 -17.48 10.70
N VAL A 163 15.58 -16.84 10.94
CA VAL A 163 15.30 -15.47 10.54
C VAL A 163 15.05 -14.68 11.80
N VAL A 164 15.81 -13.61 11.97
CA VAL A 164 15.75 -12.72 13.12
C VAL A 164 15.37 -11.33 12.64
N TYR A 165 14.40 -10.72 13.32
CA TYR A 165 14.04 -9.32 13.10
C TYR A 165 13.88 -8.64 14.46
N ALA A 166 14.85 -7.78 14.81
CA ALA A 166 14.98 -7.26 16.17
C ALA A 166 14.96 -8.41 17.20
N ASP A 167 13.96 -8.47 18.07
CA ASP A 167 13.75 -9.48 19.10
C ASP A 167 12.89 -10.68 18.66
N ASP A 168 12.26 -10.61 17.48
CA ASP A 168 11.52 -11.74 16.90
C ASP A 168 12.49 -12.77 16.30
N LEU A 169 12.38 -14.02 16.74
CA LEU A 169 13.12 -15.16 16.19
C LEU A 169 12.16 -16.16 15.54
N ALA A 170 12.48 -16.56 14.32
CA ALA A 170 11.85 -17.67 13.61
C ALA A 170 12.88 -18.71 13.19
N SER A 171 12.85 -19.90 13.80
CA SER A 171 13.71 -21.03 13.43
C SER A 171 12.98 -22.00 12.50
N PHE A 172 13.60 -22.33 11.38
CA PHE A 172 13.05 -23.30 10.42
C PHE A 172 13.57 -24.70 10.71
N LEU A 173 12.66 -25.67 10.82
CA LEU A 173 12.98 -27.03 11.19
C LEU A 173 12.34 -28.03 10.22
N VAL A 174 13.05 -29.11 9.92
CA VAL A 174 12.55 -30.23 9.12
C VAL A 174 12.92 -31.56 9.75
N CYS A 175 12.02 -32.53 9.67
CA CYS A 175 12.26 -33.91 10.07
C CYS A 175 11.73 -34.90 9.02
N ALA A 176 12.21 -36.13 9.08
CA ALA A 176 11.84 -37.16 8.11
C ALA A 176 10.39 -37.64 8.31
N ARG A 177 9.93 -37.76 9.57
CA ARG A 177 8.62 -38.33 9.90
C ARG A 177 7.79 -37.37 10.74
N ALA A 178 6.48 -37.32 10.48
CA ALA A 178 5.55 -36.44 11.17
C ALA A 178 5.51 -36.67 12.70
N GLU A 179 5.74 -37.90 13.15
CA GLU A 179 5.77 -38.28 14.57
C GLU A 179 6.94 -37.63 15.34
N GLU A 180 8.00 -37.21 14.66
CA GLU A 180 9.20 -36.64 15.28
C GLU A 180 9.08 -35.13 15.53
N VAL A 181 8.07 -34.47 14.94
CA VAL A 181 7.96 -33.00 14.93
C VAL A 181 7.86 -32.45 16.34
N SER A 182 6.97 -32.98 17.17
CA SER A 182 6.73 -32.43 18.51
C SER A 182 7.96 -32.59 19.41
N HIS A 183 8.68 -33.71 19.30
CA HIS A 183 9.92 -33.93 20.03
C HIS A 183 11.05 -33.02 19.53
N MET A 184 11.20 -32.88 18.22
CA MET A 184 12.14 -31.95 17.60
C MET A 184 11.90 -30.50 18.05
N VAL A 185 10.64 -30.03 17.95
CA VAL A 185 10.25 -28.67 18.35
C VAL A 185 10.50 -28.47 19.84
N ALA A 186 10.12 -29.41 20.69
CA ALA A 186 10.33 -29.31 22.14
C ALA A 186 11.82 -29.20 22.49
N ASN A 187 12.68 -30.02 21.87
CA ASN A 187 14.13 -30.00 22.13
C ASN A 187 14.77 -28.69 21.66
N VAL A 188 14.44 -28.22 20.45
CA VAL A 188 14.97 -26.96 19.92
C VAL A 188 14.45 -25.76 20.72
N ALA A 189 13.19 -25.78 21.14
CA ALA A 189 12.61 -24.74 21.98
C ALA A 189 13.27 -24.69 23.35
N ALA A 190 13.47 -25.84 24.01
CA ALA A 190 14.15 -25.92 25.29
C ALA A 190 15.59 -25.39 25.19
N ASP A 191 16.36 -25.87 24.22
CA ASP A 191 17.73 -25.39 23.97
C ASP A 191 17.78 -23.87 23.71
N THR A 192 16.82 -23.36 22.93
CA THR A 192 16.73 -21.92 22.65
C THR A 192 16.40 -21.13 23.93
N ILE A 193 15.41 -21.56 24.72
CA ILE A 193 15.03 -20.87 25.96
C ILE A 193 16.17 -20.89 26.98
N ASP A 194 16.79 -22.05 27.19
CA ASP A 194 17.91 -22.22 28.12
C ASP A 194 19.13 -21.39 27.71
N THR A 195 19.30 -21.13 26.40
CA THR A 195 20.35 -20.25 25.88
C THR A 195 20.03 -18.77 26.12
N LEU A 196 18.77 -18.36 26.05
CA LEU A 196 18.34 -16.96 26.22
C LEU A 196 18.36 -16.51 27.70
N LEU A 197 17.95 -17.38 28.61
CA LEU A 197 17.74 -17.05 30.02
C LEU A 197 18.96 -16.43 30.73
N PRO A 198 20.19 -16.99 30.65
CA PRO A 198 21.35 -16.43 31.32
C PRO A 198 21.71 -15.00 30.88
N HIS A 199 21.18 -14.54 29.75
CA HIS A 199 21.39 -13.21 29.20
C HIS A 199 20.34 -12.18 29.63
N GLY A 200 19.40 -12.56 30.51
CA GLY A 200 18.26 -11.73 30.88
C GLY A 200 17.17 -11.64 29.80
N LEU A 201 17.26 -12.49 28.77
CA LEU A 201 16.28 -12.56 27.69
C LEU A 201 15.24 -13.63 28.01
N ASN A 202 14.06 -13.19 28.44
CA ASN A 202 12.97 -14.09 28.81
C ASN A 202 12.06 -14.35 27.62
N ALA A 203 11.93 -15.62 27.21
CA ALA A 203 10.95 -16.00 26.20
C ALA A 203 9.51 -15.83 26.73
N ASN A 204 8.64 -15.28 25.89
CA ASN A 204 7.26 -14.99 26.23
C ASN A 204 6.39 -16.21 25.92
N ILE A 205 6.27 -17.12 26.89
CA ILE A 205 5.53 -18.36 26.75
C ILE A 205 4.04 -18.09 27.01
N GLY A 206 3.35 -17.62 25.97
CA GLY A 206 1.90 -17.44 25.96
C GLY A 206 1.29 -18.01 24.67
N PRO A 207 0.00 -18.40 24.67
CA PRO A 207 -0.63 -19.15 23.58
C PRO A 207 -0.66 -18.44 22.20
N THR A 208 -0.25 -17.17 22.13
CA THR A 208 -0.22 -16.36 20.90
C THR A 208 1.12 -15.67 20.65
N LYS A 209 2.16 -16.00 21.43
CA LYS A 209 3.45 -15.28 21.39
C LYS A 209 4.57 -16.19 20.89
N THR A 210 5.09 -17.07 21.75
CA THR A 210 5.96 -18.18 21.33
C THR A 210 5.09 -19.34 20.84
N ALA A 211 5.23 -19.71 19.56
CA ALA A 211 4.37 -20.72 18.93
C ALA A 211 5.13 -21.56 17.89
N ALA A 212 4.76 -22.83 17.75
CA ALA A 212 5.24 -23.69 16.70
C ALA A 212 4.12 -23.94 15.66
N LEU A 213 4.43 -23.74 14.39
CA LEU A 213 3.53 -24.09 13.28
C LEU A 213 3.91 -25.45 12.70
N GLU A 214 3.04 -26.45 12.85
CA GLU A 214 3.23 -27.79 12.31
C GLU A 214 2.43 -28.01 11.01
N GLY A 215 3.08 -28.60 10.00
CA GLY A 215 2.51 -28.79 8.67
C GLY A 215 1.38 -29.84 8.57
N LYS A 216 0.16 -29.49 9.02
CA LYS A 216 -1.15 -29.96 8.48
C LYS A 216 -2.38 -29.27 9.09
N GLN A 217 -2.23 -28.40 10.10
CA GLN A 217 -3.31 -27.57 10.62
C GLN A 217 -2.90 -26.10 10.65
N ARG A 218 -3.67 -25.25 9.96
CA ARG A 218 -3.60 -23.79 10.12
C ARG A 218 -4.16 -23.43 11.49
N LEU A 219 -3.32 -23.42 12.52
CA LEU A 219 -3.65 -22.89 13.83
C LEU A 219 -3.05 -21.48 13.97
N PHE A 220 -3.99 -20.54 14.13
CA PHE A 220 -3.89 -19.13 14.47
C PHE A 220 -3.52 -18.08 13.40
N ALA A 221 -4.58 -17.32 13.12
CA ALA A 221 -4.67 -15.93 12.72
C ALA A 221 -3.46 -15.07 13.11
N CYS A 222 -2.59 -14.83 12.13
CA CYS A 222 -1.88 -13.57 12.07
C CYS A 222 -2.92 -12.44 12.05
N LYS A 223 -2.82 -11.50 12.99
CA LYS A 223 -3.58 -10.23 12.93
C LYS A 223 -3.36 -9.67 11.53
N ARG A 224 -4.40 -9.69 10.71
CA ARG A 224 -4.43 -9.00 9.41
C ARG A 224 -3.92 -7.58 9.67
N VAL A 225 -2.70 -7.32 9.23
CA VAL A 225 -2.21 -5.96 9.02
C VAL A 225 -3.31 -5.24 8.24
N PRO A 226 -3.81 -4.08 8.70
CA PRO A 226 -4.86 -3.38 8.00
C PRO A 226 -4.33 -2.92 6.63
N LEU A 227 -4.73 -3.66 5.59
CA LEU A 227 -4.41 -3.39 4.20
C LEU A 227 -5.31 -2.26 3.71
N LEU A 228 -4.80 -1.03 3.83
CA LEU A 228 -5.43 0.20 3.35
C LEU A 228 -5.18 0.39 1.86
N ARG A 229 -6.13 0.05 1.00
CA ARG A 229 -6.03 0.14 -0.46
C ARG A 229 -6.97 1.23 -0.96
N ARG A 230 -6.63 2.10 -1.93
CA ARG A 230 -5.82 1.94 -3.16
C ARG A 230 -4.32 2.22 -3.04
N ALA A 231 -3.89 2.92 -1.97
CA ALA A 231 -2.48 3.19 -1.70
C ALA A 231 -1.62 1.92 -1.45
N SER A 232 -2.20 0.81 -0.96
CA SER A 232 -1.43 -0.41 -0.67
C SER A 232 -1.15 -1.33 -1.86
N ILE A 233 -1.78 -1.20 -3.02
CA ILE A 233 -1.32 -1.92 -4.22
C ILE A 233 0.02 -1.30 -4.68
N PHE A 234 0.10 0.03 -4.75
CA PHE A 234 1.33 0.76 -5.02
C PHE A 234 2.39 0.53 -3.96
N ARG A 235 2.04 0.64 -2.67
CA ARG A 235 3.01 0.31 -1.61
C ARG A 235 3.42 -1.16 -1.66
N ALA A 236 2.56 -2.10 -2.04
CA ALA A 236 2.97 -3.51 -2.15
C ALA A 236 3.98 -3.73 -3.29
N HIS A 237 3.80 -3.12 -4.46
CA HIS A 237 4.81 -3.17 -5.52
C HIS A 237 6.10 -2.46 -5.10
N THR A 238 6.00 -1.24 -4.57
CA THR A 238 7.18 -0.50 -4.13
C THR A 238 7.94 -1.19 -3.01
N GLU A 239 7.27 -1.75 -1.99
CA GLU A 239 7.94 -2.48 -0.92
C GLU A 239 8.62 -3.76 -1.42
N ARG A 240 7.98 -4.51 -2.34
CA ARG A 240 8.63 -5.67 -2.99
C ARG A 240 9.91 -5.26 -3.73
N LEU A 241 9.88 -4.14 -4.43
CA LEU A 241 11.04 -3.59 -5.14
C LEU A 241 12.09 -3.01 -4.18
N ARG A 242 11.69 -2.35 -3.09
CA ARG A 242 12.62 -1.91 -2.02
C ARG A 242 13.32 -3.09 -1.40
N PHE A 243 12.57 -4.14 -1.08
CA PHE A 243 13.11 -5.41 -0.57
C PHE A 243 14.08 -6.05 -1.58
N LEU A 244 13.73 -6.10 -2.87
CA LEU A 244 14.65 -6.58 -3.91
C LEU A 244 15.97 -5.80 -3.93
N GLY A 245 15.90 -4.47 -3.84
CA GLY A 245 17.09 -3.63 -3.78
C GLY A 245 17.91 -3.78 -2.49
N GLN A 246 17.29 -4.15 -1.37
CA GLN A 246 18.01 -4.54 -0.14
C GLN A 246 18.67 -5.91 -0.30
N LEU A 247 17.95 -6.87 -0.89
CA LEU A 247 18.41 -8.24 -1.11
C LEU A 247 19.62 -8.28 -2.06
N VAL A 248 19.66 -7.44 -3.09
CA VAL A 248 20.81 -7.34 -4.00
C VAL A 248 22.07 -6.82 -3.29
N ARG A 249 21.92 -5.82 -2.42
CA ARG A 249 23.06 -5.17 -1.76
C ARG A 249 23.57 -5.91 -0.53
N HIS A 250 22.65 -6.47 0.25
CA HIS A 250 22.96 -6.99 1.60
C HIS A 250 22.32 -8.36 1.87
N GLY A 251 21.57 -8.91 0.91
CA GLY A 251 20.88 -10.18 1.09
C GLY A 251 21.85 -11.36 1.21
N PRO A 252 21.71 -12.22 2.23
CA PRO A 252 22.53 -13.42 2.34
C PRO A 252 22.16 -14.42 1.25
N ASP A 253 23.11 -15.28 0.90
CA ASP A 253 22.95 -16.34 -0.11
C ASP A 253 21.78 -17.29 0.20
N VAL A 254 21.55 -17.55 1.50
CA VAL A 254 20.41 -18.35 2.01
C VAL A 254 19.07 -17.76 1.56
N ALA A 255 18.93 -16.43 1.62
CA ALA A 255 17.69 -15.75 1.25
C ALA A 255 17.43 -15.86 -0.26
N TRP A 256 18.47 -15.71 -1.08
CA TRP A 256 18.40 -15.97 -2.53
C TRP A 256 18.02 -17.42 -2.82
N GLY A 257 18.63 -18.37 -2.11
CA GLY A 257 18.27 -19.78 -2.14
C GLY A 257 16.79 -19.97 -1.87
N LEU A 258 16.28 -19.53 -0.71
CA LEU A 258 14.87 -19.70 -0.34
C LEU A 258 13.89 -19.06 -1.33
N LEU A 259 14.14 -17.80 -1.71
CA LEU A 259 13.23 -17.01 -2.56
C LEU A 259 13.17 -17.54 -4.00
N SER A 260 14.24 -18.14 -4.51
CA SER A 260 14.28 -18.74 -5.85
C SER A 260 13.25 -19.87 -6.03
N HIS A 261 12.86 -20.54 -4.95
CA HIS A 261 11.86 -21.61 -4.94
C HIS A 261 10.46 -21.13 -4.57
N TYR A 262 10.27 -19.85 -4.23
CA TYR A 262 8.98 -19.30 -3.85
C TYR A 262 8.26 -18.65 -5.05
N GLU A 263 7.42 -19.43 -5.73
CA GLU A 263 6.68 -18.96 -6.92
C GLU A 263 5.83 -17.71 -6.67
N GLY A 264 5.21 -17.60 -5.48
CA GLY A 264 4.39 -16.44 -5.13
C GLY A 264 5.20 -15.14 -5.07
N PHE A 265 6.43 -15.19 -4.55
CA PHE A 265 7.35 -14.05 -4.56
C PHE A 265 7.81 -13.72 -5.97
N LYS A 266 8.17 -14.72 -6.78
CA LYS A 266 8.58 -14.52 -8.17
C LYS A 266 7.49 -13.89 -9.01
N ALA A 267 6.23 -14.33 -8.86
CA ALA A 267 5.08 -13.72 -9.51
C ALA A 267 4.88 -12.26 -9.05
N GLY A 268 4.86 -12.01 -7.73
CA GLY A 268 4.69 -10.66 -7.20
C GLY A 268 5.81 -9.69 -7.60
N LEU A 269 7.03 -10.18 -7.82
CA LEU A 269 8.13 -9.39 -8.38
C LEU A 269 7.95 -9.08 -9.86
N ARG A 270 7.42 -10.01 -10.67
CA ARG A 270 7.08 -9.73 -12.08
C ARG A 270 6.02 -8.64 -12.17
N ASP A 271 4.94 -8.78 -11.41
CA ASP A 271 3.87 -7.78 -11.38
C ASP A 271 4.41 -6.40 -10.95
N ALA A 272 5.30 -6.36 -9.95
CA ALA A 272 5.94 -5.12 -9.51
C ALA A 272 6.91 -4.53 -10.53
N ALA A 273 7.57 -5.36 -11.32
CA ALA A 273 8.45 -4.91 -12.37
C ALA A 273 7.70 -4.33 -13.57
N ASP A 274 6.63 -4.99 -14.00
CA ASP A 274 5.72 -4.48 -15.03
C ASP A 274 5.13 -3.14 -14.61
N TRP A 275 4.72 -3.05 -13.34
CA TRP A 275 4.28 -1.81 -12.71
C TRP A 275 5.34 -0.70 -12.80
N LEU A 276 6.59 -0.99 -12.43
CA LEU A 276 7.67 -0.01 -12.50
C LEU A 276 7.95 0.42 -13.96
N LEU A 277 7.99 -0.53 -14.89
CA LEU A 277 8.29 -0.30 -16.29
C LEU A 277 7.20 0.56 -16.95
N ALA A 278 5.93 0.34 -16.61
CA ALA A 278 4.82 1.14 -17.12
C ALA A 278 4.93 2.63 -16.70
N ALA A 279 5.34 2.92 -15.45
CA ALA A 279 5.49 4.30 -14.98
C ALA A 279 6.78 5.01 -15.44
N THR A 280 7.84 4.25 -15.70
CA THR A 280 9.15 4.82 -16.08
C THR A 280 9.35 4.87 -17.60
N GLY A 281 8.76 3.92 -18.32
CA GLY A 281 8.80 3.83 -19.78
C GLY A 281 10.21 3.60 -20.32
N ALA A 282 10.34 3.49 -21.64
CA ALA A 282 11.63 3.40 -22.32
C ALA A 282 12.53 4.64 -22.15
N ALA A 283 12.13 5.64 -21.36
CA ALA A 283 12.84 6.89 -21.14
C ALA A 283 14.26 6.71 -20.56
N ASP A 284 14.52 5.58 -19.89
CA ASP A 284 15.85 5.23 -19.38
C ASP A 284 16.57 4.15 -20.21
N GLY A 285 15.98 3.66 -21.32
CA GLY A 285 16.54 2.58 -22.14
C GLY A 285 16.71 1.25 -21.40
N LEU A 286 16.08 1.10 -20.24
CA LEU A 286 16.22 -0.08 -19.39
C LEU A 286 15.38 -1.24 -19.97
N PRO A 287 15.96 -2.44 -20.06
CA PRO A 287 15.22 -3.63 -20.49
C PRO A 287 14.19 -4.02 -19.42
N ASP A 288 13.25 -4.88 -19.82
CA ASP A 288 12.44 -5.65 -18.88
C ASP A 288 13.33 -6.29 -17.80
N ILE A 289 12.88 -6.23 -16.53
CA ILE A 289 13.72 -6.62 -15.39
C ILE A 289 14.14 -8.08 -15.45
N GLN A 290 13.26 -8.94 -15.98
CA GLN A 290 13.49 -10.37 -16.04
C GLN A 290 14.46 -10.69 -17.16
N ARG A 291 14.27 -10.09 -18.34
CA ARG A 291 15.17 -10.28 -19.50
C ARG A 291 16.53 -9.63 -19.34
N GLY A 292 16.63 -8.54 -18.57
CA GLY A 292 17.84 -7.74 -18.41
C GLY A 292 18.37 -7.71 -16.98
N TRP A 293 18.19 -8.78 -16.21
CA TRP A 293 18.49 -8.82 -14.77
C TRP A 293 19.91 -8.33 -14.43
N ASP A 294 20.92 -8.64 -15.25
CA ASP A 294 22.31 -8.20 -15.01
C ASP A 294 22.50 -6.67 -15.07
N VAL A 295 21.69 -5.98 -15.88
CA VAL A 295 21.68 -4.52 -15.94
C VAL A 295 21.07 -3.96 -14.65
N TRP A 296 19.97 -4.56 -14.20
CA TRP A 296 19.28 -4.16 -12.98
C TRP A 296 20.07 -4.48 -11.72
N MET A 297 20.75 -5.62 -11.65
CA MET A 297 21.60 -5.99 -10.53
C MET A 297 22.73 -4.96 -10.35
N ARG A 298 23.38 -4.54 -11.45
CA ARG A 298 24.39 -3.46 -11.42
C ARG A 298 23.78 -2.14 -10.98
N LEU A 299 22.62 -1.76 -11.52
CA LEU A 299 21.93 -0.52 -11.11
C LEU A 299 21.59 -0.51 -9.61
N LEU A 300 21.07 -1.62 -9.09
CA LEU A 300 20.67 -1.78 -7.69
C LEU A 300 21.87 -1.76 -6.73
N SER A 301 23.00 -2.31 -7.16
CA SER A 301 24.26 -2.34 -6.40
C SER A 301 25.01 -1.01 -6.47
N ASP A 302 25.27 -0.51 -7.68
CA ASP A 302 26.21 0.59 -7.94
C ASP A 302 25.53 1.97 -7.80
N SER A 303 24.20 2.04 -7.95
CA SER A 303 23.45 3.29 -7.98
C SER A 303 22.15 3.24 -7.15
N PRO A 304 22.23 2.96 -5.83
CA PRO A 304 21.05 2.85 -4.97
C PRO A 304 20.23 4.15 -4.89
N GLY A 305 20.87 5.31 -5.06
CA GLY A 305 20.18 6.60 -5.15
C GLY A 305 19.29 6.72 -6.40
N ARG A 306 19.79 6.27 -7.56
CA ARG A 306 19.01 6.24 -8.81
C ARG A 306 17.84 5.27 -8.69
N TRP A 307 18.08 4.08 -8.11
CA TRP A 307 17.00 3.13 -7.82
C TRP A 307 15.89 3.74 -6.95
N LYS A 308 16.26 4.37 -5.84
CA LYS A 308 15.31 5.04 -4.94
C LYS A 308 14.53 6.15 -5.66
N ALA A 309 15.19 6.91 -6.53
CA ALA A 309 14.54 7.96 -7.32
C ALA A 309 13.54 7.39 -8.33
N MET A 310 13.86 6.28 -9.00
CA MET A 310 12.95 5.59 -9.92
C MET A 310 11.68 5.11 -9.20
N LEU A 311 11.82 4.48 -8.03
CA LEU A 311 10.66 4.04 -7.24
C LEU A 311 9.77 5.22 -6.83
N LYS A 312 10.37 6.31 -6.33
CA LYS A 312 9.62 7.54 -5.99
C LYS A 312 8.89 8.14 -7.19
N ARG A 313 9.54 8.14 -8.36
CA ARG A 313 8.93 8.61 -9.60
C ARG A 313 7.73 7.74 -9.98
N ALA A 314 7.86 6.41 -9.89
CA ALA A 314 6.77 5.49 -10.18
C ALA A 314 5.60 5.66 -9.23
N GLU A 315 5.85 5.78 -7.91
CA GLU A 315 4.82 6.10 -6.91
C GLU A 315 4.08 7.40 -7.25
N ALA A 316 4.81 8.47 -7.58
CA ALA A 316 4.21 9.75 -7.95
C ALA A 316 3.40 9.68 -9.25
N TRP A 317 3.88 8.93 -10.25
CA TRP A 317 3.19 8.77 -11.52
C TRP A 317 1.84 8.06 -11.34
N TYR A 318 1.83 6.95 -10.60
CA TYR A 318 0.59 6.22 -10.34
C TYR A 318 -0.36 6.99 -9.41
N SER A 319 0.15 7.72 -8.42
CA SER A 319 -0.68 8.60 -7.58
C SER A 319 -1.45 9.61 -8.43
N LEU A 320 -0.82 10.20 -9.45
CA LEU A 320 -1.50 11.13 -10.35
C LEU A 320 -2.54 10.43 -11.24
N ARG A 321 -2.25 9.22 -11.73
CA ARG A 321 -3.20 8.42 -12.51
C ARG A 321 -4.44 8.04 -11.70
N ASP A 322 -4.26 7.73 -10.43
CA ASP A 322 -5.37 7.52 -9.49
C ASP A 322 -6.20 8.79 -9.31
N SER A 323 -5.56 9.95 -9.16
CA SER A 323 -6.25 11.24 -9.11
C SER A 323 -7.07 11.51 -10.37
N GLN A 324 -6.57 11.17 -11.57
CA GLN A 324 -7.35 11.29 -12.81
C GLN A 324 -8.60 10.41 -12.80
N THR A 325 -8.45 9.17 -12.32
CA THR A 325 -9.57 8.23 -12.21
C THR A 325 -10.59 8.73 -11.20
N ALA A 326 -10.13 9.24 -10.05
CA ALA A 326 -10.99 9.80 -9.01
C ALA A 326 -11.74 11.06 -9.48
N LEU A 327 -11.08 11.95 -10.22
CA LEU A 327 -11.71 13.13 -10.82
C LEU A 327 -12.82 12.73 -11.80
N LEU A 328 -12.57 11.72 -12.63
CA LEU A 328 -13.56 11.18 -13.56
C LEU A 328 -14.73 10.54 -12.81
N ASP A 329 -14.47 9.66 -11.84
CA ASP A 329 -15.51 9.02 -11.02
C ASP A 329 -16.39 10.07 -10.30
N GLY A 330 -15.76 11.10 -9.73
CA GLY A 330 -16.47 12.22 -9.08
C GLY A 330 -17.36 12.98 -10.04
N PHE A 331 -16.86 13.33 -11.23
CA PHE A 331 -17.67 13.96 -12.29
C PHE A 331 -18.89 13.12 -12.65
N VAL A 332 -18.70 11.81 -12.82
CA VAL A 332 -19.79 10.92 -13.23
C VAL A 332 -20.89 10.88 -12.16
N ARG A 333 -20.51 10.79 -10.87
CA ARG A 333 -21.48 10.78 -9.76
C ARG A 333 -22.27 12.07 -9.66
N GLU A 334 -21.60 13.21 -9.77
CA GLU A 334 -22.21 14.53 -9.55
C GLU A 334 -23.02 15.01 -10.76
N ALA A 335 -22.48 14.81 -11.97
CA ALA A 335 -23.02 15.43 -13.17
C ALA A 335 -23.80 14.45 -14.06
N LEU A 336 -23.44 13.16 -14.10
CA LEU A 336 -24.04 12.21 -15.06
C LEU A 336 -25.06 11.27 -14.42
N ALA A 337 -24.86 10.79 -13.20
CA ALA A 337 -25.80 9.87 -12.57
C ALA A 337 -27.17 10.53 -12.35
N ALA A 338 -28.22 9.90 -12.87
CA ALA A 338 -29.60 10.14 -12.42
C ALA A 338 -29.68 9.72 -10.95
N ALA A 339 -30.18 10.57 -10.05
CA ALA A 339 -30.35 10.22 -8.64
C ALA A 339 -31.41 9.10 -8.48
N GLY A 340 -30.98 7.85 -8.60
CA GLY A 340 -31.76 6.64 -8.34
C GLY A 340 -31.09 5.84 -7.24
N ALA A 341 -31.68 5.84 -6.05
CA ALA A 341 -31.19 5.08 -4.91
C ALA A 341 -31.08 3.58 -5.26
N LEU A 342 -29.91 2.99 -5.03
CA LEU A 342 -29.75 1.54 -5.07
C LEU A 342 -30.59 0.93 -3.95
N VAL A 343 -31.57 0.09 -4.32
CA VAL A 343 -32.36 -0.71 -3.37
C VAL A 343 -31.45 -1.80 -2.81
N VAL A 344 -31.10 -1.71 -1.53
CA VAL A 344 -30.35 -2.74 -0.81
C VAL A 344 -31.35 -3.62 -0.05
N ASP A 345 -31.30 -4.92 -0.33
CA ASP A 345 -32.09 -5.96 0.31
C ASP A 345 -31.76 -6.04 1.81
N SER A 346 -32.71 -5.64 2.65
CA SER A 346 -32.54 -5.40 4.10
C SER A 346 -32.69 -6.66 4.96
N SER A 347 -32.31 -7.83 4.46
CA SER A 347 -32.64 -9.12 5.09
C SER A 347 -31.56 -9.71 6.02
N VAL A 348 -30.49 -8.98 6.38
CA VAL A 348 -29.44 -9.53 7.27
C VAL A 348 -29.26 -8.71 8.56
N GLY A 349 -29.82 -9.24 9.64
CA GLY A 349 -29.36 -9.15 11.04
C GLY A 349 -28.93 -7.78 11.58
N HIS A 350 -29.85 -7.11 12.29
CA HIS A 350 -29.57 -5.88 13.06
C HIS A 350 -28.48 -6.07 14.12
N VAL A 351 -27.31 -5.49 13.89
CA VAL A 351 -26.42 -4.99 14.95
C VAL A 351 -26.62 -3.47 14.99
N GLN A 352 -26.96 -2.92 16.15
CA GLN A 352 -27.14 -1.46 16.31
C GLN A 352 -25.84 -0.74 15.94
N ALA A 353 -25.90 0.12 14.93
CA ALA A 353 -24.77 0.96 14.52
C ALA A 353 -24.53 2.07 15.56
N PRO A 354 -23.28 2.34 15.96
CA PRO A 354 -22.96 3.48 16.83
C PRO A 354 -23.20 4.82 16.10
N ALA A 355 -23.42 5.90 16.84
CA ALA A 355 -23.59 7.23 16.24
C ALA A 355 -22.28 7.75 15.61
N VAL A 356 -22.40 8.54 14.53
CA VAL A 356 -21.25 9.19 13.86
C VAL A 356 -20.51 10.08 14.87
N PRO A 357 -19.19 9.89 15.09
CA PRO A 357 -18.41 10.76 15.96
C PRO A 357 -18.45 12.21 15.44
N GLY A 358 -18.32 13.21 16.31
CA GLY A 358 -18.34 14.63 15.93
C GLY A 358 -17.12 15.03 15.10
N ILE A 359 -17.14 14.71 13.80
CA ILE A 359 -16.11 15.02 12.80
C ILE A 359 -16.23 16.51 12.44
N GLY A 360 -15.13 17.24 12.56
CA GLY A 360 -15.07 18.69 12.35
C GLY A 360 -15.04 19.05 10.87
N SER A 361 -15.36 20.31 10.55
CA SER A 361 -15.33 20.86 9.19
C SER A 361 -13.90 21.19 8.74
N THR A 362 -13.03 20.19 8.63
CA THR A 362 -11.65 20.29 8.13
C THR A 362 -11.57 19.87 6.65
N GLU A 363 -10.48 20.22 5.95
CA GLU A 363 -10.30 19.96 4.50
C GLU A 363 -10.19 18.46 4.13
N ASP A 364 -10.05 17.56 5.11
CA ASP A 364 -9.86 16.09 4.94
C ASP A 364 -10.94 15.26 5.68
N VAL A 365 -12.22 15.63 5.50
CA VAL A 365 -13.37 14.95 6.13
C VAL A 365 -13.38 13.44 5.86
N ASP A 366 -13.00 13.03 4.65
CA ASP A 366 -13.02 11.63 4.19
C ASP A 366 -11.99 10.78 4.95
N ASP A 367 -10.79 11.33 5.17
CA ASP A 367 -9.70 10.66 5.87
C ASP A 367 -10.04 10.51 7.36
N GLU A 368 -10.65 11.53 7.98
CA GLU A 368 -11.12 11.46 9.37
C GLU A 368 -12.25 10.41 9.53
N LEU A 369 -13.23 10.40 8.61
CA LEU A 369 -14.30 9.40 8.55
C LEU A 369 -13.72 7.99 8.40
N PHE A 370 -12.75 7.84 7.50
CA PHE A 370 -12.10 6.58 7.23
C PHE A 370 -11.32 6.07 8.47
N GLN A 371 -10.58 6.94 9.17
CA GLN A 371 -9.90 6.57 10.41
C GLN A 371 -10.88 6.20 11.53
N ALA A 372 -11.99 6.93 11.66
CA ALA A 372 -13.03 6.63 12.65
C ALA A 372 -13.66 5.25 12.41
N VAL A 373 -13.95 4.90 11.15
CA VAL A 373 -14.44 3.57 10.77
C VAL A 373 -13.38 2.50 11.06
N LYS A 374 -12.11 2.77 10.76
CA LYS A 374 -10.98 1.85 10.99
C LYS A 374 -10.74 1.55 12.47
N GLN A 375 -11.05 2.47 13.39
CA GLN A 375 -10.93 2.26 14.84
C GLN A 375 -11.89 1.18 15.37
N HIS A 376 -12.92 0.81 14.60
CA HIS A 376 -13.84 -0.26 14.95
C HIS A 376 -13.29 -1.62 14.47
N ILE A 377 -12.99 -2.52 15.41
CA ILE A 377 -12.54 -3.88 15.09
C ILE A 377 -13.77 -4.72 14.69
N ALA A 378 -14.09 -4.77 13.39
CA ALA A 378 -15.19 -5.60 12.88
C ALA A 378 -14.89 -6.19 11.47
N PRO A 379 -15.55 -7.29 11.07
CA PRO A 379 -15.45 -7.82 9.70
C PRO A 379 -15.86 -6.77 8.65
N LEU A 380 -15.23 -6.79 7.46
CA LEU A 380 -15.49 -5.83 6.38
C LEU A 380 -16.99 -5.64 6.05
N PRO A 381 -17.83 -6.70 5.99
CA PRO A 381 -19.28 -6.53 5.79
C PRO A 381 -19.97 -5.69 6.88
N VAL A 382 -19.53 -5.80 8.14
CA VAL A 382 -20.08 -5.06 9.28
C VAL A 382 -19.69 -3.58 9.23
N LEU A 383 -18.44 -3.28 8.83
CA LEU A 383 -17.98 -1.90 8.64
C LEU A 383 -18.74 -1.20 7.51
N ARG A 384 -18.95 -1.90 6.39
CA ARG A 384 -19.75 -1.40 5.26
C ARG A 384 -21.20 -1.12 5.66
N PHE A 385 -21.84 -2.08 6.33
CA PHE A 385 -23.21 -1.92 6.81
C PHE A 385 -23.34 -0.73 7.76
N THR A 386 -22.33 -0.50 8.61
CA THR A 386 -22.30 0.63 9.54
C THR A 386 -22.27 1.97 8.79
N LEU A 387 -21.44 2.10 7.76
CA LEU A 387 -21.41 3.29 6.90
C LEU A 387 -22.71 3.48 6.11
N GLU A 388 -23.31 2.40 5.60
CA GLU A 388 -24.60 2.44 4.91
C GLU A 388 -25.71 2.97 5.85
N GLN A 389 -25.71 2.53 7.12
CA GLN A 389 -26.61 3.06 8.15
C GLN A 389 -26.33 4.55 8.44
N TRP A 390 -25.06 4.96 8.54
CA TRP A 390 -24.69 6.37 8.74
C TRP A 390 -25.16 7.26 7.59
N ILE A 391 -24.90 6.84 6.35
CA ILE A 391 -25.34 7.56 5.14
C ILE A 391 -26.87 7.74 5.13
N SER A 392 -27.61 6.71 5.55
CA SER A 392 -29.08 6.78 5.61
C SER A 392 -29.61 7.80 6.62
N GLY A 393 -28.86 8.06 7.70
CA GLY A 393 -29.19 9.02 8.75
C GLY A 393 -28.61 10.42 8.55
N LEU A 394 -27.70 10.61 7.58
CA LEU A 394 -27.03 11.88 7.33
C LEU A 394 -27.84 12.79 6.38
N PRO A 395 -27.98 14.09 6.69
CA PRO A 395 -28.54 15.06 5.75
C PRO A 395 -27.65 15.20 4.51
N VAL A 396 -28.26 15.58 3.38
CA VAL A 396 -27.53 15.81 2.13
C VAL A 396 -26.51 16.94 2.32
N GLY A 397 -25.24 16.67 2.06
CA GLY A 397 -24.13 17.59 2.29
C GLY A 397 -22.77 16.92 2.16
N SER A 398 -21.70 17.67 2.41
CA SER A 398 -20.31 17.20 2.27
C SER A 398 -20.00 15.95 3.08
N LEU A 399 -20.50 15.87 4.32
CA LEU A 399 -20.28 14.74 5.21
C LEU A 399 -20.93 13.44 4.70
N ARG A 400 -22.09 13.55 4.03
CA ARG A 400 -22.75 12.39 3.42
C ARG A 400 -22.00 11.92 2.17
N SER A 401 -21.53 12.85 1.34
CA SER A 401 -20.68 12.54 0.18
C SER A 401 -19.40 11.84 0.61
N ALA A 402 -18.73 12.37 1.65
CA ALA A 402 -17.55 11.78 2.27
C ALA A 402 -17.78 10.33 2.74
N ALA A 403 -18.92 10.08 3.42
CA ALA A 403 -19.28 8.75 3.88
C ALA A 403 -19.56 7.78 2.71
N GLU A 404 -20.20 8.26 1.64
CA GLU A 404 -20.43 7.49 0.41
C GLU A 404 -19.11 7.14 -0.30
N ASP A 405 -18.13 8.06 -0.31
CA ASP A 405 -16.79 7.83 -0.85
C ASP A 405 -16.00 6.80 -0.02
N VAL A 406 -16.07 6.88 1.31
CA VAL A 406 -15.46 5.88 2.20
C VAL A 406 -16.10 4.50 2.02
N LEU A 407 -17.41 4.41 1.81
CA LEU A 407 -18.12 3.15 1.54
C LEU A 407 -17.65 2.48 0.23
N LEU A 408 -17.28 3.28 -0.78
CA LEU A 408 -16.72 2.79 -2.05
C LEU A 408 -15.31 2.22 -1.88
N ILE A 409 -14.49 2.84 -1.03
CA ILE A 409 -13.15 2.34 -0.69
C ILE A 409 -13.24 0.99 0.01
N LEU A 410 -14.27 0.77 0.84
CA LEU A 410 -14.48 -0.48 1.57
C LEU A 410 -15.03 -1.66 0.73
N ARG A 411 -14.99 -1.62 -0.61
CA ARG A 411 -15.37 -2.79 -1.42
C ARG A 411 -14.32 -3.89 -1.32
N PRO A 412 -14.70 -5.19 -1.30
CA PRO A 412 -13.75 -6.30 -1.16
C PRO A 412 -12.62 -6.30 -2.19
N GLU A 413 -12.95 -5.97 -3.44
CA GLU A 413 -12.03 -5.84 -4.58
C GLU A 413 -11.04 -4.69 -4.41
N HIS A 414 -11.51 -3.63 -3.75
CA HIS A 414 -10.66 -2.49 -3.43
C HIS A 414 -9.81 -2.72 -2.21
N VAL A 415 -10.14 -3.63 -1.26
CA VAL A 415 -9.45 -3.81 0.04
C VAL A 415 -8.61 -5.10 0.13
N CYS A 416 -8.82 -6.10 -0.74
CA CYS A 416 -8.13 -7.40 -0.70
C CYS A 416 -7.50 -7.81 -2.05
N ASP A 417 -6.35 -8.52 -2.04
CA ASP A 417 -5.70 -9.04 -3.26
C ASP A 417 -6.43 -10.27 -3.81
N ARG A 418 -7.10 -11.01 -2.92
CA ARG A 418 -7.97 -12.16 -3.22
C ARG A 418 -9.06 -12.25 -2.16
N VAL A 419 -10.29 -12.53 -2.57
CA VAL A 419 -11.39 -12.88 -1.68
C VAL A 419 -11.39 -14.40 -1.53
N ALA A 420 -11.10 -14.91 -0.33
CA ALA A 420 -11.16 -16.35 -0.07
C ALA A 420 -12.62 -16.78 0.17
N GLY A 421 -13.15 -17.62 -0.72
CA GLY A 421 -14.48 -18.22 -0.72
C GLY A 421 -14.65 -19.08 -1.98
N PRO A 422 -15.62 -19.99 -2.07
CA PRO A 422 -15.89 -20.71 -3.31
C PRO A 422 -16.18 -19.69 -4.40
N SER A 423 -15.31 -19.63 -5.40
CA SER A 423 -15.51 -18.85 -6.61
C SER A 423 -16.77 -19.39 -7.30
N ALA A 424 -17.91 -18.75 -7.09
CA ALA A 424 -18.96 -18.81 -8.09
C ALA A 424 -18.32 -18.33 -9.38
N GLY A 425 -18.26 -19.20 -10.39
CA GLY A 425 -17.58 -18.95 -11.65
C GLY A 425 -18.16 -17.74 -12.35
N ASN A 426 -17.61 -16.57 -12.07
CA ASN A 426 -17.79 -15.36 -12.84
C ASN A 426 -16.44 -15.02 -13.43
N GLU A 427 -16.42 -14.90 -14.75
CA GLU A 427 -15.35 -14.26 -15.49
C GLU A 427 -14.97 -12.93 -14.80
N ASP A 428 -13.67 -12.61 -14.75
CA ASP A 428 -13.14 -11.32 -14.34
C ASP A 428 -13.63 -10.21 -15.30
N VAL A 429 -14.91 -9.86 -15.21
CA VAL A 429 -15.42 -8.61 -15.75
C VAL A 429 -15.23 -7.60 -14.62
N PRO A 430 -14.27 -6.66 -14.72
CA PRO A 430 -14.20 -5.60 -13.74
C PRO A 430 -15.56 -4.90 -13.77
N LEU A 431 -16.24 -4.85 -12.63
CA LEU A 431 -17.47 -4.06 -12.48
C LEU A 431 -17.10 -2.57 -12.58
N SER A 432 -16.78 -2.11 -13.79
CA SER A 432 -16.63 -0.70 -14.10
C SER A 432 -17.98 -0.05 -13.84
N TYR A 433 -17.99 0.94 -12.97
CA TYR A 433 -19.18 1.76 -12.74
C TYR A 433 -19.69 2.29 -14.09
N LEU A 434 -20.91 1.90 -14.47
CA LEU A 434 -21.59 2.40 -15.65
C LEU A 434 -22.64 3.40 -15.17
N PRO A 435 -22.51 4.71 -15.46
CA PRO A 435 -23.53 5.67 -15.12
C PRO A 435 -24.82 5.39 -15.89
N ILE A 436 -25.95 5.59 -15.23
CA ILE A 436 -27.23 5.79 -15.92
C ILE A 436 -27.24 7.25 -16.37
N VAL A 437 -27.12 7.44 -17.68
CA VAL A 437 -27.04 8.75 -18.32
C VAL A 437 -28.43 9.15 -18.83
N ASP A 438 -29.03 10.17 -18.22
CA ASP A 438 -30.29 10.75 -18.69
C ASP A 438 -30.07 11.73 -19.85
N VAL A 439 -30.98 11.71 -20.83
CA VAL A 439 -30.98 12.63 -21.99
C VAL A 439 -31.68 13.95 -21.61
N PRO A 440 -30.95 15.07 -21.42
CA PRO A 440 -31.56 16.33 -21.02
C PRO A 440 -32.31 16.96 -22.22
N ARG A 441 -33.48 17.56 -21.95
CA ARG A 441 -34.35 18.13 -22.99
C ARG A 441 -34.40 19.64 -22.89
N ALA A 442 -34.41 20.32 -24.04
CA ALA A 442 -34.42 21.76 -24.12
C ALA A 442 -35.81 22.33 -23.79
N VAL A 443 -35.82 23.43 -23.04
CA VAL A 443 -37.03 24.21 -22.76
C VAL A 443 -36.94 25.50 -23.58
N PRO A 444 -38.00 25.90 -24.31
CA PRO A 444 -38.00 27.14 -25.06
C PRO A 444 -37.69 28.35 -24.15
N ARG A 445 -36.62 29.09 -24.47
CA ARG A 445 -36.21 30.33 -23.76
C ARG A 445 -36.45 31.55 -24.64
N ALA A 446 -36.62 32.71 -24.01
CA ALA A 446 -36.87 33.96 -24.73
C ALA A 446 -35.67 34.32 -25.64
N PRO A 447 -35.88 34.62 -26.94
CA PRO A 447 -34.81 34.88 -27.90
C PRO A 447 -34.02 36.18 -27.63
N SER A 448 -34.41 36.97 -26.62
CA SER A 448 -33.74 38.21 -26.22
C SER A 448 -32.45 37.99 -25.41
N LEU A 449 -32.24 36.80 -24.81
CA LEU A 449 -31.01 36.50 -24.07
C LEU A 449 -29.89 36.03 -25.03
N PRO A 450 -28.61 36.33 -24.71
CA PRO A 450 -27.50 35.97 -25.58
C PRO A 450 -27.19 34.47 -25.57
N ILE A 451 -26.63 34.00 -26.68
CA ILE A 451 -25.88 32.74 -26.76
C ILE A 451 -24.45 33.03 -26.34
N LEU A 452 -23.98 32.35 -25.29
CA LEU A 452 -22.59 32.44 -24.86
C LEU A 452 -21.74 31.53 -25.72
N HIS A 453 -20.66 32.03 -26.32
CA HIS A 453 -19.81 31.19 -27.16
C HIS A 453 -18.31 31.52 -27.05
N ASN A 454 -17.44 30.54 -27.28
CA ASN A 454 -16.01 30.75 -27.55
C ASN A 454 -15.57 30.19 -28.91
N CYS A 455 -16.50 29.59 -29.65
CA CYS A 455 -16.26 28.94 -30.94
C CYS A 455 -17.32 29.34 -31.97
N ARG A 456 -17.22 28.80 -33.18
CA ARG A 456 -18.22 28.98 -34.22
C ARG A 456 -19.51 28.24 -33.86
N VAL A 457 -20.59 29.00 -33.67
CA VAL A 457 -21.93 28.46 -33.38
C VAL A 457 -22.54 27.83 -34.65
N PRO A 458 -22.87 26.53 -34.68
CA PRO A 458 -23.45 25.88 -35.86
C PRO A 458 -24.85 26.42 -36.19
N GLN A 459 -25.10 26.75 -37.46
CA GLN A 459 -26.40 27.27 -37.90
C GLN A 459 -27.52 26.23 -37.76
N ALA A 460 -27.24 24.96 -38.04
CA ALA A 460 -28.19 23.86 -37.87
C ALA A 460 -28.64 23.73 -36.40
N TRP A 461 -27.70 23.81 -35.47
CA TRP A 461 -28.00 23.80 -34.03
C TRP A 461 -28.88 24.98 -33.62
N ARG A 462 -28.60 26.20 -34.13
CA ARG A 462 -29.45 27.38 -33.87
C ARG A 462 -30.87 27.20 -34.43
N ALA A 463 -31.02 26.54 -35.57
CA ALA A 463 -32.32 26.27 -36.18
C ALA A 463 -33.13 25.27 -35.33
N ILE A 464 -32.51 24.17 -34.90
CA ILE A 464 -33.14 23.14 -34.05
C ILE A 464 -33.71 23.75 -32.76
N HIS A 465 -32.99 24.71 -32.16
CA HIS A 465 -33.41 25.36 -30.91
C HIS A 465 -34.17 26.68 -31.09
N SER A 466 -34.52 27.08 -32.33
CA SER A 466 -35.18 28.36 -32.62
C SER A 466 -34.41 29.60 -32.12
N LEU A 467 -33.08 29.56 -32.11
CA LEU A 467 -32.17 30.61 -31.60
C LEU A 467 -31.52 31.45 -32.71
N GLN A 468 -32.13 31.54 -33.88
CA GLN A 468 -31.59 32.24 -35.05
C GLN A 468 -31.44 33.75 -34.83
N SER A 469 -32.34 34.36 -34.06
CA SER A 469 -32.35 35.80 -33.74
C SER A 469 -31.61 36.18 -32.46
N ALA A 470 -31.12 35.21 -31.68
CA ALA A 470 -30.46 35.47 -30.40
C ALA A 470 -29.08 36.16 -30.60
N PRO A 471 -28.73 37.18 -29.80
CA PRO A 471 -27.44 37.85 -29.88
C PRO A 471 -26.31 36.93 -29.43
N LEU A 472 -25.11 37.09 -30.00
CA LEU A 472 -23.93 36.30 -29.62
C LEU A 472 -23.06 37.08 -28.62
N ARG A 473 -22.60 36.42 -27.56
CA ARG A 473 -21.66 36.98 -26.59
C ARG A 473 -20.44 36.08 -26.47
N LEU A 474 -19.28 36.63 -26.82
CA LEU A 474 -18.00 35.93 -26.70
C LEU A 474 -17.63 35.75 -25.22
N ILE A 475 -17.21 34.54 -24.85
CA ILE A 475 -16.72 34.16 -23.52
C ILE A 475 -15.37 33.44 -23.61
N SER A 476 -14.61 33.44 -22.52
CA SER A 476 -13.37 32.67 -22.39
C SER A 476 -13.61 31.38 -21.60
N PHE A 477 -12.95 30.28 -21.99
CA PHE A 477 -13.03 28.99 -21.29
C PHE A 477 -12.71 29.13 -19.79
N GLY A 478 -11.59 29.78 -19.45
CA GLY A 478 -11.15 29.93 -18.06
C GLY A 478 -12.04 30.83 -17.19
N SER A 479 -13.00 31.54 -17.78
CA SER A 479 -13.95 32.40 -17.07
C SER A 479 -15.40 31.98 -17.29
N LEU A 480 -15.64 30.77 -17.82
CA LEU A 480 -16.97 30.26 -18.18
C LEU A 480 -17.97 30.42 -17.02
N VAL A 481 -17.65 29.88 -15.84
CA VAL A 481 -18.56 29.89 -14.68
C VAL A 481 -18.88 31.33 -14.22
N GLN A 482 -17.88 32.22 -14.21
CA GLN A 482 -18.05 33.61 -13.79
C GLN A 482 -18.83 34.44 -14.83
N GLN A 483 -18.60 34.22 -16.12
CA GLN A 483 -19.22 34.96 -17.22
C GLN A 483 -20.62 34.43 -17.58
N ALA A 484 -20.90 33.17 -17.28
CA ALA A 484 -22.17 32.50 -17.52
C ALA A 484 -23.16 32.54 -16.35
N GLY A 485 -22.84 33.21 -15.24
CA GLY A 485 -23.73 33.38 -14.09
C GLY A 485 -25.01 34.21 -14.34
N GLY A 486 -25.21 34.71 -15.57
CA GLY A 486 -26.44 35.40 -16.00
C GLY A 486 -27.32 34.52 -16.89
N ALA A 487 -28.60 34.87 -17.03
CA ALA A 487 -29.53 34.15 -17.90
C ALA A 487 -29.05 34.16 -19.37
N CYS A 488 -28.95 32.98 -19.98
CA CYS A 488 -28.57 32.79 -21.38
C CYS A 488 -29.58 31.90 -22.12
N SER A 489 -29.66 32.08 -23.45
CA SER A 489 -30.51 31.28 -24.33
C SER A 489 -29.83 30.03 -24.86
N GLY A 490 -28.50 29.95 -24.76
CA GLY A 490 -27.72 28.78 -25.14
C GLY A 490 -26.22 28.98 -24.89
N ILE A 491 -25.47 27.89 -24.89
CA ILE A 491 -24.02 27.90 -24.68
C ILE A 491 -23.34 27.06 -25.77
N CYS A 492 -22.32 27.60 -26.44
CA CYS A 492 -21.51 26.88 -27.42
C CYS A 492 -20.02 26.98 -27.05
N LEU A 493 -19.42 25.86 -26.65
CA LEU A 493 -18.07 25.85 -26.10
C LEU A 493 -17.16 24.85 -26.81
N GLU A 494 -15.97 25.29 -27.20
CA GLU A 494 -14.87 24.45 -27.64
C GLU A 494 -13.82 24.36 -26.53
N PHE A 495 -13.46 23.14 -26.15
CA PHE A 495 -12.48 22.87 -25.11
C PHE A 495 -11.04 23.10 -25.63
N PRO A 496 -10.10 23.51 -24.76
CA PRO A 496 -8.69 23.57 -25.14
C PRO A 496 -8.17 22.18 -25.52
N ALA A 497 -7.27 22.09 -26.50
CA ALA A 497 -6.69 20.81 -26.90
C ALA A 497 -5.85 20.19 -25.77
N PRO A 498 -6.00 18.88 -25.50
CA PRO A 498 -5.11 18.18 -24.59
C PRO A 498 -3.71 18.04 -25.21
N PRO A 499 -2.67 17.78 -24.41
CA PRO A 499 -1.34 17.50 -24.93
C PRO A 499 -1.33 16.24 -25.81
N GLU A 500 -1.06 16.38 -27.12
CA GLU A 500 -1.16 15.28 -28.09
C GLU A 500 -0.30 14.05 -27.74
N THR A 501 0.87 14.27 -27.13
CA THR A 501 1.79 13.19 -26.72
C THR A 501 1.26 12.32 -25.57
N LEU A 502 0.16 12.73 -24.95
CA LEU A 502 -0.43 12.07 -23.78
C LEU A 502 -1.80 11.43 -24.08
N LEU A 503 -2.21 11.37 -25.34
CA LEU A 503 -3.41 10.67 -25.75
C LEU A 503 -3.19 9.14 -25.71
N PRO A 504 -4.19 8.34 -25.32
CA PRO A 504 -5.53 8.73 -24.83
C PRO A 504 -5.53 9.35 -23.42
N VAL A 505 -6.40 10.34 -23.18
CA VAL A 505 -6.38 11.21 -21.98
C VAL A 505 -6.47 10.43 -20.66
N PHE A 506 -7.39 9.45 -20.56
CA PHE A 506 -7.62 8.68 -19.33
C PHE A 506 -6.79 7.39 -19.26
N ARG A 507 -5.95 7.13 -20.28
CA ARG A 507 -4.97 6.04 -20.33
C ARG A 507 -3.68 6.54 -20.97
N PRO A 508 -3.02 7.56 -20.39
CA PRO A 508 -1.87 8.18 -21.02
C PRO A 508 -0.71 7.18 -21.09
N PRO A 509 0.12 7.23 -22.15
CA PRO A 509 1.34 6.45 -22.22
C PRO A 509 2.33 6.87 -21.11
N SER A 510 3.37 6.06 -20.93
CA SER A 510 4.44 6.38 -19.97
C SER A 510 5.07 7.73 -20.28
N CYS A 511 5.14 8.61 -19.27
CA CYS A 511 5.54 9.99 -19.44
C CYS A 511 6.21 10.56 -18.18
N SER A 512 6.67 11.81 -18.26
CA SER A 512 7.21 12.49 -17.08
C SER A 512 6.09 12.84 -16.10
N VAL A 513 6.40 12.83 -14.79
CA VAL A 513 5.46 13.25 -13.73
C VAL A 513 4.98 14.69 -13.97
N ARG A 514 5.82 15.55 -14.53
CA ARG A 514 5.46 16.93 -14.89
C ARG A 514 4.41 16.97 -16.00
N SER A 515 4.60 16.18 -17.06
CA SER A 515 3.64 16.07 -18.17
C SER A 515 2.31 15.52 -17.69
N LEU A 516 2.34 14.47 -16.84
CA LEU A 516 1.12 13.88 -16.28
C LEU A 516 0.37 14.85 -15.37
N ARG A 517 1.07 15.66 -14.56
CA ARG A 517 0.44 16.71 -13.74
C ARG A 517 -0.29 17.75 -14.60
N GLY A 518 0.37 18.22 -15.67
CA GLY A 518 -0.28 19.14 -16.61
C GLY A 518 -1.52 18.54 -17.29
N LEU A 519 -1.52 17.22 -17.55
CA LEU A 519 -2.71 16.52 -18.02
C LEU A 519 -3.80 16.45 -16.95
N CYS A 520 -3.46 16.17 -15.68
CA CYS A 520 -4.43 16.21 -14.57
C CYS A 520 -5.08 17.59 -14.43
N ASP A 521 -4.30 18.66 -14.52
CA ASP A 521 -4.80 20.04 -14.44
C ASP A 521 -5.78 20.33 -15.60
N TRP A 522 -5.43 19.88 -16.81
CA TRP A 522 -6.32 19.97 -17.97
C TRP A 522 -7.61 19.16 -17.78
N ILE A 523 -7.51 17.91 -17.31
CA ILE A 523 -8.68 17.04 -17.02
C ILE A 523 -9.60 17.72 -16.00
N SER A 524 -9.04 18.23 -14.90
CA SER A 524 -9.83 18.92 -13.87
C SER A 524 -10.60 20.10 -14.47
N ALA A 525 -9.92 20.97 -15.21
CA ALA A 525 -10.56 22.14 -15.83
C ALA A 525 -11.67 21.76 -16.82
N VAL A 526 -11.47 20.71 -17.62
CA VAL A 526 -12.48 20.19 -18.55
C VAL A 526 -13.68 19.61 -17.80
N LEU A 527 -13.45 18.78 -16.80
CA LEU A 527 -14.52 18.17 -16.01
C LEU A 527 -15.31 19.22 -15.22
N ASP A 528 -14.67 20.22 -14.64
CA ASP A 528 -15.34 21.33 -13.94
C ASP A 528 -16.24 22.15 -14.88
N ALA A 529 -15.75 22.47 -16.07
CA ALA A 529 -16.57 23.13 -17.08
C ALA A 529 -17.73 22.23 -17.54
N LEU A 530 -17.50 20.92 -17.72
CA LEU A 530 -18.57 19.97 -18.05
C LEU A 530 -19.63 19.87 -16.96
N ARG A 531 -19.27 19.86 -15.67
CA ARG A 531 -20.24 19.87 -14.55
C ARG A 531 -21.23 21.02 -14.71
N PHE A 532 -20.71 22.23 -14.95
CA PHE A 532 -21.53 23.41 -15.16
C PHE A 532 -22.41 23.29 -16.40
N LEU A 533 -21.85 22.84 -17.53
CA LEU A 533 -22.57 22.72 -18.79
C LEU A 533 -23.67 21.66 -18.75
N VAL A 534 -23.42 20.52 -18.10
CA VAL A 534 -24.43 19.47 -17.90
C VAL A 534 -25.56 19.97 -17.00
N ALA A 535 -25.26 20.72 -15.94
CA ALA A 535 -26.28 21.36 -15.10
C ALA A 535 -27.14 22.36 -15.91
N GLN A 536 -26.54 23.16 -16.79
CA GLN A 536 -27.28 24.06 -17.68
C GLN A 536 -28.17 23.29 -18.66
N ALA A 537 -27.66 22.23 -19.27
CA ALA A 537 -28.45 21.36 -20.17
C ALA A 537 -29.65 20.73 -19.44
N ARG A 538 -29.46 20.23 -18.22
CA ARG A 538 -30.52 19.69 -17.36
C ARG A 538 -31.54 20.74 -16.94
N SER A 539 -31.16 22.02 -16.86
CA SER A 539 -32.09 23.15 -16.66
C SER A 539 -32.87 23.54 -17.93
N GLY A 540 -32.70 22.80 -19.02
CA GLY A 540 -33.34 23.04 -20.31
C GLY A 540 -32.64 24.08 -21.18
N CYS A 541 -31.44 24.55 -20.81
CA CYS A 541 -30.63 25.44 -21.66
C CYS A 541 -29.95 24.63 -22.77
N PRO A 542 -30.09 24.97 -24.06
CA PRO A 542 -29.33 24.32 -25.12
C PRO A 542 -27.82 24.53 -24.95
N VAL A 543 -27.07 23.43 -24.96
CA VAL A 543 -25.61 23.36 -24.82
C VAL A 543 -25.01 22.60 -25.99
N PHE A 544 -24.01 23.21 -26.62
CA PHE A 544 -23.19 22.59 -27.65
C PHE A 544 -21.73 22.60 -27.19
N VAL A 545 -21.07 21.44 -27.16
CA VAL A 545 -19.66 21.32 -26.81
C VAL A 545 -18.85 20.69 -27.93
N ARG A 546 -17.61 21.16 -28.12
CA ARG A 546 -16.66 20.60 -29.08
C ARG A 546 -15.35 20.22 -28.39
N PHE A 547 -14.88 19.02 -28.68
CA PHE A 547 -13.58 18.51 -28.26
C PHE A 547 -12.64 18.42 -29.47
N PRO A 548 -11.46 19.05 -29.41
CA PRO A 548 -10.48 19.02 -30.50
C PRO A 548 -9.64 17.73 -30.50
N VAL A 549 -10.30 16.57 -30.37
CA VAL A 549 -9.68 15.23 -30.34
C VAL A 549 -10.62 14.20 -30.95
N ASP A 550 -10.08 13.03 -31.27
CA ASP A 550 -10.88 11.90 -31.73
C ASP A 550 -11.69 11.32 -30.56
N ARG A 551 -12.82 10.67 -30.87
CA ARG A 551 -13.71 10.10 -29.86
C ARG A 551 -12.99 9.09 -28.95
N ASP A 552 -12.12 8.26 -29.53
CA ASP A 552 -11.42 7.19 -28.82
C ASP A 552 -10.39 7.73 -27.81
N ASP A 553 -9.86 8.94 -28.04
CA ASP A 553 -8.88 9.58 -27.18
C ASP A 553 -9.46 10.05 -25.84
N LEU A 554 -10.79 10.18 -25.75
CA LEU A 554 -11.53 10.63 -24.56
C LEU A 554 -12.37 9.52 -23.90
N GLN A 555 -12.21 8.26 -24.31
CA GLN A 555 -12.92 7.15 -23.64
C GLN A 555 -12.47 7.01 -22.17
N PRO A 556 -13.40 6.73 -21.22
CA PRO A 556 -14.82 6.43 -21.42
C PRO A 556 -15.75 7.66 -21.48
N LEU A 557 -15.25 8.86 -21.17
CA LEU A 557 -16.05 10.09 -21.10
C LEU A 557 -16.81 10.38 -22.40
N SER A 558 -16.16 10.21 -23.55
CA SER A 558 -16.80 10.44 -24.85
C SER A 558 -18.02 9.54 -25.08
N GLY A 559 -17.98 8.28 -24.60
CA GLY A 559 -19.14 7.39 -24.61
C GLY A 559 -20.34 7.99 -23.87
N TRP A 560 -20.14 8.38 -22.61
CA TRP A 560 -21.22 8.94 -21.78
C TRP A 560 -21.78 10.26 -22.31
N LEU A 561 -20.93 11.11 -22.90
CA LEU A 561 -21.41 12.35 -23.52
C LEU A 561 -22.25 12.10 -24.79
N MET A 562 -22.04 10.98 -25.49
CA MET A 562 -22.88 10.57 -26.61
C MET A 562 -24.21 10.02 -26.12
N ASP A 563 -24.22 9.26 -25.02
CA ASP A 563 -25.45 8.73 -24.43
C ASP A 563 -26.41 9.86 -24.01
N MET A 564 -25.87 11.01 -23.55
CA MET A 564 -26.68 12.21 -23.26
C MET A 564 -27.34 12.83 -24.50
N GLN A 565 -26.88 12.53 -25.72
CA GLN A 565 -27.53 13.02 -26.93
C GLN A 565 -28.79 12.21 -27.29
N GLY A 566 -28.97 11.03 -26.69
CA GLY A 566 -30.04 10.10 -27.02
C GLY A 566 -29.92 9.49 -28.42
N PRO A 567 -30.77 8.50 -28.76
CA PRO A 567 -30.79 7.89 -30.09
C PRO A 567 -31.29 8.90 -31.15
N GLU A 568 -30.66 8.92 -32.33
CA GLU A 568 -30.98 9.83 -33.44
C GLU A 568 -32.43 9.71 -33.99
N SER A 569 -33.20 8.72 -33.54
CA SER A 569 -34.44 8.24 -34.19
C SER A 569 -35.75 8.43 -33.40
N GLU A 570 -35.77 9.16 -32.29
CA GLU A 570 -37.03 9.42 -31.54
C GLU A 570 -37.61 10.82 -31.84
N GLU A 571 -38.76 10.86 -32.54
CA GLU A 571 -39.60 12.06 -32.68
C GLU A 571 -40.21 12.44 -31.32
N THR A 572 -39.45 13.18 -30.51
CA THR A 572 -39.91 13.73 -29.22
C THR A 572 -40.30 15.20 -29.34
N ALA A 573 -41.24 15.64 -28.49
CA ALA A 573 -41.79 17.01 -28.53
C ALA A 573 -40.78 18.15 -28.23
N PHE A 574 -39.60 17.84 -27.67
CA PHE A 574 -38.57 18.82 -27.35
C PHE A 574 -37.18 18.32 -27.79
N PRO A 575 -36.36 19.18 -28.45
CA PRO A 575 -35.02 18.79 -28.89
C PRO A 575 -34.10 18.55 -27.68
N VAL A 576 -33.07 17.74 -27.88
CA VAL A 576 -32.08 17.43 -26.84
C VAL A 576 -31.27 18.67 -26.50
N SER A 577 -31.10 18.98 -25.21
CA SER A 577 -30.40 20.20 -24.77
C SER A 577 -28.89 20.05 -24.67
N PHE A 578 -28.31 18.88 -24.92
CA PHE A 578 -26.87 18.67 -24.92
C PHE A 578 -26.42 18.05 -26.25
N THR A 579 -25.44 18.67 -26.89
CA THR A 579 -24.80 18.16 -28.11
C THR A 579 -23.29 18.24 -27.94
N SER A 580 -22.58 17.18 -28.30
CA SER A 580 -21.12 17.07 -28.29
C SER A 580 -20.58 16.66 -29.66
N GLU A 581 -19.47 17.28 -30.05
CA GLU A 581 -18.75 17.03 -31.31
C GLU A 581 -17.28 16.72 -31.01
N PHE A 582 -16.73 15.68 -31.65
CA PHE A 582 -15.33 15.26 -31.51
C PHE A 582 -14.64 15.40 -32.87
N ASN A 583 -13.75 16.36 -33.03
CA ASN A 583 -13.07 16.64 -34.30
C ASN A 583 -11.63 17.09 -34.07
N ARG A 584 -10.66 16.28 -34.50
CA ARG A 584 -9.22 16.58 -34.39
C ARG A 584 -8.74 17.71 -35.30
N PHE A 585 -9.47 18.00 -36.38
CA PHE A 585 -9.13 19.02 -37.36
C PHE A 585 -10.14 20.17 -37.36
N CYS A 586 -10.08 21.04 -36.35
CA CYS A 586 -10.65 22.38 -36.45
C CYS A 586 -9.53 23.38 -36.71
N LEU A 587 -9.20 23.56 -37.99
CA LEU A 587 -8.56 24.77 -38.47
C LEU A 587 -9.51 25.94 -38.21
N HIS A 588 -8.95 27.03 -37.67
CA HIS A 588 -9.58 28.34 -37.45
C HIS A 588 -10.59 28.77 -38.51
#